data_AF-A0A060XCS9-F1
#
_entry.id   AF-A0A060XCS9-F1
#
_cell.length_a   1.000
_cell.length_b   1.000
_cell.length_c   1.000
_cell.angle_alpha   90.00
_cell.angle_beta   90.00
_cell.angle_gamma   90.00
#
_symmetry.space_group_name_H-M   'P 1'
#
loop_
_entity.id
_entity.type
_entity.pdbx_description
1 polymer ?
#
loop_
_entity_poly.entity_id
_entity_poly.type
_entity_poly.pdbx_seq_one_letter_code
_entity_poly.pdbx_strand_id
1 'polypeptide(L)'
;MASSFAPPKLADFILTERLGSGTYATVYKAYRKGDNREVVAVKVVGKKTLNKVSMENLLTEIEILKTVRHPHIVQLKDFQV
;
A
#
# COMPACT_ATOMS: atom_id res chain seq x y z
N MET A 1 5.90 9.89 -20.49
CA MET A 1 4.87 8.89 -20.83
C MET A 1 4.30 8.34 -19.54
N ALA A 2 3.03 8.60 -19.23
CA ALA A 2 2.38 8.00 -18.08
C ALA A 2 2.17 6.51 -18.42
N SER A 3 2.94 5.63 -17.79
CA SER A 3 2.71 4.20 -17.92
C SER A 3 1.28 3.91 -17.42
N SER A 4 0.44 3.38 -18.30
CA SER A 4 -0.89 2.87 -17.96
C SER A 4 -0.73 1.58 -17.15
N PHE A 5 -0.18 1.68 -15.95
CA PHE A 5 -0.14 0.57 -15.03
C PHE A 5 -1.56 0.40 -14.48
N ALA A 6 -2.25 -0.63 -14.98
CA ALA A 6 -3.47 -1.07 -14.31
C ALA A 6 -3.12 -1.40 -12.85
N PRO A 7 -3.93 -0.97 -11.87
CA PRO A 7 -3.66 -1.26 -10.47
C PRO A 7 -3.58 -2.78 -10.28
N PRO A 8 -2.69 -3.26 -9.39
CA PRO A 8 -2.57 -4.69 -9.11
C PRO A 8 -3.89 -5.24 -8.57
N LYS A 9 -4.22 -6.47 -8.97
CA LYS A 9 -5.38 -7.18 -8.43
C LYS A 9 -5.03 -7.75 -7.06
N LEU A 10 -5.84 -7.40 -6.05
CA LEU A 10 -5.78 -8.01 -4.74
C LEU A 10 -7.01 -8.92 -4.54
N ALA A 11 -6.81 -10.06 -3.88
CA ALA A 11 -7.85 -11.06 -3.68
C ALA A 11 -9.06 -10.48 -2.94
N ASP A 12 -8.81 -9.73 -1.87
CA ASP A 12 -9.85 -9.22 -0.97
C ASP A 12 -10.18 -7.74 -1.17
N PHE A 13 -9.54 -7.07 -2.12
CA PHE A 13 -9.71 -5.63 -2.33
C PHE A 13 -9.93 -5.27 -3.80
N ILE A 14 -10.76 -4.24 -4.02
CA ILE A 14 -10.98 -3.62 -5.32
C ILE A 14 -10.29 -2.26 -5.28
N LEU A 15 -9.17 -2.14 -6.02
CA LEU A 15 -8.47 -0.87 -6.19
C LEU A 15 -9.23 0.01 -7.20
N THR A 16 -9.33 1.29 -6.88
CA THR A 16 -10.12 2.27 -7.65
C THR A 16 -9.22 3.42 -8.08
N GLU A 17 -9.50 4.64 -7.64
CA GLU A 17 -8.77 5.85 -8.02
C GLU A 17 -7.37 5.92 -7.39
N ARG A 18 -6.44 6.52 -8.14
CA ARG A 18 -5.10 6.84 -7.65
C ARG A 18 -5.18 8.04 -6.73
N LEU A 19 -4.76 7.88 -5.48
CA LEU A 19 -4.69 8.95 -4.49
C LEU A 19 -3.40 9.75 -4.58
N GLY A 20 -2.31 9.10 -4.99
CA GLY A 20 -1.01 9.75 -5.14
C GLY A 20 0.04 8.85 -5.77
N SER A 21 1.14 9.46 -6.22
CA SER A 21 2.29 8.76 -6.79
C SER A 21 3.58 9.43 -6.34
N GLY A 22 4.60 8.62 -6.02
CA GLY A 22 5.95 9.08 -5.72
C GLY A 22 6.99 8.19 -6.39
N THR A 23 8.26 8.41 -6.07
CA THR A 23 9.42 7.77 -6.72
C THR A 23 9.36 6.24 -6.73
N TYR A 24 8.89 5.63 -5.65
CA TYR A 24 8.93 4.17 -5.47
C TYR A 24 7.56 3.52 -5.31
N ALA A 25 6.50 4.31 -5.19
CA ALA A 25 5.19 3.81 -4.83
C ALA A 25 4.05 4.61 -5.45
N THR A 26 2.94 3.92 -5.68
CA THR A 26 1.67 4.54 -6.04
C THR A 26 0.62 4.15 -5.01
N VAL A 27 -0.17 5.12 -4.55
CA VAL A 27 -1.22 4.91 -3.56
C VAL A 27 -2.56 4.91 -4.26
N TYR A 28 -3.36 3.88 -4.04
CA TYR A 28 -4.71 3.73 -4.56
C TYR A 28 -5.71 3.69 -3.42
N LYS A 29 -6.91 4.21 -3.66
CA LYS A 29 -8.07 3.93 -2.83
C LYS A 29 -8.57 2.52 -3.12
N ALA A 30 -8.91 1.76 -2.10
CA ALA A 30 -9.47 0.44 -2.27
C ALA A 30 -10.65 0.19 -1.33
N TYR A 31 -11.54 -0.70 -1.79
CA TYR A 31 -12.67 -1.19 -1.02
C TYR A 31 -12.46 -2.67 -0.74
N ARG A 32 -12.63 -3.09 0.52
CA ARG A 32 -12.64 -4.51 0.87
C ARG A 32 -13.86 -5.18 0.24
N LYS A 33 -13.66 -6.35 -0.37
CA LYS A 33 -14.74 -7.18 -0.92
C LYS A 33 -15.53 -7.80 0.24
N GLY A 34 -16.85 -7.93 0.06
CA GLY A 34 -17.77 -8.40 1.09
C GLY A 34 -18.49 -7.27 1.83
N ASP A 35 -19.16 -7.61 2.93
CA ASP A 35 -20.18 -6.74 3.54
C ASP A 35 -19.62 -5.55 4.32
N ASN A 36 -18.37 -5.62 4.77
CA ASN A 36 -17.81 -4.64 5.70
C ASN A 36 -17.51 -3.25 5.10
N ARG A 37 -17.71 -3.06 3.78
CA ARG A 37 -17.52 -1.79 3.02
C ARG A 37 -16.30 -0.97 3.43
N GLU A 38 -15.25 -1.64 3.89
CA GLU A 38 -14.11 -0.97 4.50
C GLU A 38 -13.30 -0.27 3.40
N VAL A 39 -13.09 1.04 3.60
CA VAL A 39 -12.29 1.86 2.68
C VAL A 39 -10.87 1.98 3.23
N VAL A 40 -9.88 1.69 2.38
CA VAL A 40 -8.46 1.73 2.75
C VAL A 40 -7.63 2.41 1.66
N ALA A 41 -6.43 2.85 2.04
CA ALA A 41 -5.39 3.26 1.11
C ALA A 41 -4.38 2.11 0.94
N VAL A 42 -4.09 1.74 -0.32
CA VAL A 42 -3.13 0.68 -0.66
C VAL A 42 -1.90 1.32 -1.30
N LYS A 43 -0.77 1.30 -0.59
CA LYS A 43 0.53 1.77 -1.08
C LYS A 43 1.22 0.62 -1.83
N VAL A 44 1.19 0.67 -3.16
CA VAL A 44 1.81 -0.33 -4.03
C VAL A 44 3.26 0.06 -4.28
N VAL A 45 4.20 -0.80 -3.89
CA VAL A 45 5.65 -0.57 -4.03
C VAL A 45 6.23 -1.52 -5.09
N GLY A 46 6.95 -0.98 -6.06
CA GLY A 46 7.61 -1.79 -7.08
C GLY A 46 8.87 -2.46 -6.54
N LYS A 47 8.86 -3.77 -6.30
CA LYS A 47 10.05 -4.48 -5.79
C LYS A 47 11.29 -4.31 -6.69
N LYS A 48 11.09 -4.25 -8.01
CA LYS A 48 12.17 -4.05 -8.99
C LYS A 48 12.81 -2.66 -8.91
N THR A 49 12.15 -1.68 -8.31
CA THR A 49 12.67 -0.31 -8.18
C THR A 49 13.41 -0.08 -6.86
N LEU A 50 13.50 -1.11 -6.00
CA LEU A 50 14.19 -1.03 -4.72
C LEU A 50 15.56 -1.67 -4.81
N ASN A 51 16.58 -1.00 -4.27
CA ASN A 51 17.85 -1.62 -3.96
C ASN A 51 17.79 -2.34 -2.60
N LYS A 52 18.86 -3.09 -2.25
CA LYS A 52 18.93 -3.87 -1.01
C LYS A 52 18.67 -3.01 0.24
N VAL A 53 19.28 -1.83 0.32
CA VAL A 53 19.14 -0.90 1.46
C VAL A 53 17.70 -0.38 1.56
N SER A 54 17.10 0.02 0.44
CA SER A 54 15.70 0.49 0.42
C SER A 54 14.71 -0.61 0.79
N MET A 55 15.01 -1.87 0.42
CA MET A 55 14.20 -3.02 0.83
C MET A 55 14.31 -3.28 2.34
N GLU A 56 15.51 -3.25 2.90
CA GLU A 56 15.74 -3.38 4.35
C GLU A 56 15.00 -2.27 5.12
N ASN A 57 15.14 -1.02 4.68
CA ASN A 57 14.44 0.13 5.28
C ASN A 57 12.91 -0.03 5.22
N LEU A 58 12.38 -0.51 4.10
CA LEU A 58 10.94 -0.76 3.96
C LEU A 58 10.46 -1.83 4.96
N LEU A 59 11.22 -2.91 5.12
CA LEU A 59 10.88 -3.97 6.09
C LEU A 59 10.93 -3.43 7.53
N THR A 60 11.94 -2.64 7.87
CA THR A 60 12.01 -1.97 9.18
C THR A 60 10.83 -1.02 9.41
N GLU A 61 10.45 -0.22 8.40
CA GLU A 61 9.28 0.66 8.47
C GLU A 61 8.00 -0.14 8.76
N ILE A 62 7.80 -1.26 8.06
CA ILE A 62 6.64 -2.15 8.25
C ILE A 62 6.61 -2.71 9.68
N GLU A 63 7.74 -3.18 10.20
CA GLU A 63 7.80 -3.72 11.57
C GLU A 63 7.48 -2.66 12.63
N ILE A 64 7.96 -1.43 12.45
CA ILE A 64 7.59 -0.31 13.33
C ILE A 64 6.08 -0.07 13.24
N LEU A 65 5.54 0.09 12.02
CA LEU A 65 4.13 0.41 11.80
C LEU A 65 3.16 -0.65 12.33
N LYS A 66 3.55 -1.93 12.35
CA LYS A 66 2.74 -3.01 12.96
C LYS A 66 2.49 -2.80 14.46
N THR A 67 3.42 -2.16 15.15
CA THR A 67 3.32 -1.93 16.61
C THR A 67 2.52 -0.67 16.97
N VAL A 68 2.36 0.26 16.02
CA VAL A 68 1.75 1.56 16.29
C VAL A 68 0.23 1.49 16.15
N ARG A 69 -0.47 1.72 17.26
CA ARG A 69 -1.94 1.87 17.30
C ARG A 69 -2.31 3.10 18.12
N HIS A 70 -2.72 4.16 17.44
CA HIS A 70 -3.02 5.43 18.06
C HIS A 70 -4.07 6.20 17.25
N PRO A 71 -5.05 6.90 17.87
CA PRO A 71 -6.11 7.61 17.15
C PRO A 71 -5.63 8.72 16.20
N HIS A 72 -4.39 9.20 16.37
CA HIS A 72 -3.80 10.27 15.54
C HIS A 72 -2.66 9.79 14.64
N ILE A 73 -2.46 8.48 14.51
CA ILE A 73 -1.48 7.89 13.58
C ILE A 73 -2.20 6.94 12.65
N VAL A 74 -1.95 7.05 11.34
CA VAL A 74 -2.53 6.14 10.36
C VAL A 74 -2.04 4.72 10.63
N GLN A 75 -2.97 3.81 10.87
CA GLN A 75 -2.67 2.42 11.18
C GLN A 75 -2.34 1.63 9.92
N LEU A 76 -1.26 0.85 9.97
CA LEU A 76 -1.03 -0.23 9.01
C LEU A 76 -1.97 -1.39 9.33
N LYS A 77 -2.94 -1.64 8.44
CA LYS A 77 -3.93 -2.71 8.62
C LYS A 77 -3.44 -4.08 8.20
N ASP A 78 -2.67 -4.14 7.12
CA ASP A 78 -2.18 -5.38 6.52
C ASP A 78 -0.93 -5.11 5.66
N PHE A 79 -0.14 -6.16 5.41
CA PHE A 79 1.01 -6.14 4.50
C PHE A 79 1.04 -7.42 3.66
N GLN A 80 1.06 -7.25 2.34
CA GLN A 80 1.06 -8.34 1.36
C GLN A 80 2.27 -8.22 0.42
N VAL A 81 2.84 -9.37 0.05
CA VAL A 81 4.10 -9.50 -0.72
C VAL A 81 3.81 -9.99 -2.12
#